data_AF-M1RRT5-F1
#
_entry.id   AF-M1RRT5-F1
#
_cell.length_a   1.000
_cell.length_b   1.000
_cell.length_c   1.000
_cell.angle_alpha   90.00
_cell.angle_beta   90.00
_cell.angle_gamma   90.00
#
_symmetry.space_group_name_H-M   'P 1'
#
loop_
_entity.id
_entity.type
_entity.pdbx_description
1 polymer ?
#
loop_
_entity_poly.entity_id
_entity_poly.type
_entity_poly.pdbx_seq_one_letter_code
_entity_poly.pdbx_strand_id
1 'polypeptide(L)' 'MNNVRLSMDMVLVELFEVVPESRNLLMDYGLKKLIEEDVLDVLGDKLSVHGLFRISRVPEEEKYEVWNKIVSLAS' A
#
# COMPACT_ATOMS: atom_id res chain seq x y z
N MET A 1 -2.30 13.18 -19.22
CA MET A 1 -2.02 12.52 -17.94
C MET A 1 -2.87 11.26 -17.92
N ASN A 2 -2.25 10.08 -17.81
CA ASN A 2 -3.01 8.84 -17.66
C ASN A 2 -3.69 8.92 -16.29
N ASN A 3 -5.02 9.04 -16.24
CA ASN A 3 -5.78 8.92 -15.01
C ASN A 3 -5.73 7.45 -14.59
N VAL A 4 -4.63 7.04 -13.95
CA VAL A 4 -4.53 5.72 -13.35
C VAL A 4 -5.55 5.67 -12.22
N ARG A 5 -6.56 4.81 -12.38
CA ARG A 5 -7.59 4.62 -11.36
C ARG A 5 -7.00 3.78 -10.23
N LEU A 6 -6.67 4.43 -9.12
CA LEU A 6 -6.18 3.73 -7.93
C LEU A 6 -7.26 2.83 -7.32
N SER A 7 -6.84 1.66 -6.84
CA SER A 7 -7.66 0.71 -6.08
C SER A 7 -6.80 0.06 -4.99
N MET A 8 -7.40 -0.25 -3.83
CA MET A 8 -6.72 -1.03 -2.79
C MET A 8 -6.44 -2.48 -3.22
N ASP A 9 -7.02 -2.93 -4.33
CA ASP A 9 -6.73 -4.25 -4.93
C ASP A 9 -5.43 -4.26 -5.75
N MET A 10 -4.83 -3.09 -6.04
CA MET A 10 -3.51 -3.00 -6.65
C MET A 10 -2.47 -3.68 -5.78
N VAL A 11 -1.50 -4.36 -6.42
CA VAL A 11 -0.35 -4.92 -5.72
C VAL A 11 0.61 -3.81 -5.29
N LEU A 12 1.36 -4.05 -4.22
CA LEU A 12 2.22 -3.04 -3.62
C LEU A 12 3.25 -2.48 -4.62
N VAL A 13 3.84 -3.32 -5.47
CA VAL A 13 4.79 -2.87 -6.51
C VAL A 13 4.15 -1.88 -7.47
N GLU A 14 2.97 -2.19 -8.02
CA GLU A 14 2.24 -1.29 -8.91
C GLU A 14 1.88 0.03 -8.21
N LEU A 15 1.44 -0.04 -6.94
CA LEU A 15 1.15 1.16 -6.18
C LEU A 15 2.39 2.04 -6.00
N PHE A 16 3.55 1.45 -5.71
CA PHE A 16 4.80 2.20 -5.52
C PHE A 16 5.37 2.76 -6.82
N GLU A 17 5.05 2.18 -7.97
CA GLU A 17 5.39 2.75 -9.27
C GLU A 17 4.52 3.97 -9.59
N VAL A 18 3.22 3.90 -9.26
CA VAL A 18 2.26 4.97 -9.57
C VAL A 18 2.31 6.10 -8.53
N VAL A 19 2.51 5.76 -7.25
CA VAL A 19 2.54 6.68 -6.10
C VAL A 19 3.71 6.29 -5.18
N PRO A 20 4.97 6.60 -5.53
CA PRO A 20 6.15 6.21 -4.75
C PRO A 20 6.08 6.62 -3.27
N GLU A 21 5.50 7.78 -2.98
CA GLU A 21 5.35 8.34 -1.63
C GLU A 21 4.44 7.50 -0.74
N SER A 22 3.55 6.68 -1.32
CA SER A 22 2.69 5.76 -0.56
C SER A 22 3.49 4.74 0.27
N ARG A 23 4.74 4.46 -0.12
CA ARG A 23 5.65 3.59 0.63
C ARG A 23 5.83 4.07 2.06
N ASN A 24 6.05 5.37 2.25
CA ASN A 24 6.25 5.96 3.57
C ASN A 24 4.96 5.89 4.41
N LEU A 25 3.81 6.15 3.77
CA LEU A 25 2.52 6.07 4.44
C LEU A 25 2.21 4.65 4.94
N LEU A 26 2.58 3.62 4.19
CA LEU A 26 2.30 2.22 4.53
C LEU A 26 3.28 1.59 5.54
N MET A 27 4.37 2.27 5.91
CA MET A 27 5.37 1.75 6.86
C MET A 27 4.72 1.30 8.18
N ASP A 28 3.84 2.13 8.73
CA ASP A 28 3.17 1.87 10.01
C ASP A 28 1.97 0.90 9.88
N TYR A 29 1.59 0.54 8.65
CA TYR A 29 0.44 -0.33 8.35
C TYR A 29 0.85 -1.73 7.85
N GLY A 30 2.07 -2.15 8.16
CA GLY A 30 2.57 -3.50 7.89
C GLY A 30 3.76 -3.56 6.96
N LEU A 31 4.00 -2.52 6.15
CA LEU A 31 5.07 -2.54 5.17
C LEU A 31 6.45 -2.65 5.83
N LYS A 32 6.65 -1.96 6.97
CA LYS A 32 7.88 -2.04 7.74
C LYS A 32 8.26 -3.48 8.10
N LYS A 33 7.29 -4.26 8.56
CA LYS A 33 7.50 -5.67 8.91
C LYS A 33 7.92 -6.51 7.70
N LEU A 34 7.30 -6.28 6.54
CA LEU A 34 7.68 -7.00 5.32
C LEU A 34 9.11 -6.69 4.86
N ILE A 35 9.57 -5.46 5.08
CA ILE A 35 10.95 -5.03 4.80
C ILE A 35 11.91 -5.65 5.81
N GLU A 36 11.60 -5.58 7.10
CA GLU A 36 12.45 -6.13 8.18
C GLU A 36 12.61 -7.65 8.08
N GLU A 37 11.59 -8.35 7.58
CA GLU A 37 11.60 -9.80 7.36
C GLU A 37 12.16 -10.20 5.97
N ASP A 38 12.59 -9.25 5.14
CA ASP A 38 13.13 -9.48 3.78
C ASP A 38 12.16 -10.24 2.85
N VAL A 39 10.86 -10.01 3.02
CA VAL A 39 9.81 -10.69 2.23
C VAL A 39 9.11 -9.78 1.23
N LEU A 40 9.35 -8.47 1.29
CA LEU A 40 8.71 -7.51 0.37
C LEU A 40 9.05 -7.80 -1.10
N ASP A 41 10.28 -8.21 -1.40
CA ASP A 41 10.69 -8.51 -2.78
C ASP A 41 10.02 -9.77 -3.35
N VAL A 42 9.56 -10.67 -2.47
CA VAL A 42 8.88 -11.92 -2.85
C VAL A 42 7.37 -11.74 -2.95
N LEU A 43 6.81 -10.88 -2.09
CA LEU A 43 5.37 -10.68 -1.93
C LEU A 43 4.86 -9.40 -2.60
N GLY A 44 5.70 -8.41 -2.89
CA GLY A 44 5.28 -7.08 -3.33
C GLY A 44 4.50 -7.07 -4.65
N ASP A 45 4.76 -8.05 -5.52
CA ASP A 45 4.09 -8.26 -6.81
C ASP A 45 2.79 -9.09 -6.69
N LYS A 46 2.49 -9.64 -5.50
CA LYS A 46 1.34 -10.52 -5.24
C LYS A 46 0.42 -9.99 -4.14
N LEU A 47 0.96 -9.17 -3.25
CA LEU A 47 0.25 -8.65 -2.09
C LEU A 47 -0.40 -7.34 -2.47
N SER A 48 -1.74 -7.30 -2.40
CA SER A 48 -2.48 -6.05 -2.56
C SER A 48 -2.39 -5.18 -1.31
N VAL A 49 -2.73 -3.90 -1.44
CA VAL A 49 -2.88 -2.99 -0.29
C VAL A 49 -3.91 -3.56 0.70
N HIS A 50 -5.02 -4.09 0.19
CA HIS A 50 -6.03 -4.78 1.00
C HIS A 50 -5.47 -6.01 1.72
N GLY A 51 -4.63 -6.78 1.02
CA GLY A 51 -3.90 -7.92 1.57
C GLY A 51 -2.99 -7.50 2.71
N LEU A 52 -2.19 -6.43 2.53
CA LEU A 52 -1.32 -5.86 3.54
C LEU A 52 -2.10 -5.47 4.80
N PHE A 53 -3.19 -4.71 4.65
CA PHE A 53 -4.02 -4.32 5.79
C PHE A 53 -4.65 -5.52 6.51
N ARG A 54 -5.05 -6.55 5.76
CA ARG A 54 -5.62 -7.78 6.33
C ARG A 54 -4.60 -8.54 7.18
N ILE A 55 -3.38 -8.76 6.67
CA ILE A 55 -2.36 -9.52 7.40
C ILE A 55 -1.85 -8.76 8.63
N SER A 56 -1.82 -7.43 8.54
CA SER A 56 -1.40 -6.53 9.63
C SER A 56 -2.52 -6.18 10.60
N ARG A 57 -3.74 -6.67 10.35
CA ARG A 57 -4.93 -6.42 11.18
C ARG A 57 -5.22 -4.93 11.38
N VAL A 58 -4.99 -4.12 10.35
CA VAL A 58 -5.26 -2.68 10.38
C VAL A 58 -6.77 -2.45 10.58
N PRO A 59 -7.20 -1.58 11.51
CA PRO A 59 -8.60 -1.23 11.71
C PRO A 59 -9.21 -0.58 10.46
N GLU A 60 -10.49 -0.86 10.20
CA GLU A 60 -11.18 -0.39 8.99
C GLU A 60 -11.12 1.13 8.80
N GLU A 61 -11.32 1.90 9.88
CA GLU A 61 -11.26 3.37 9.84
C GLU A 61 -9.87 3.88 9.41
N GLU A 62 -8.81 3.27 9.95
CA GLU A 62 -7.43 3.62 9.61
C GLU A 62 -7.09 3.27 8.16
N LYS A 63 -7.62 2.16 7.63
CA LYS A 63 -7.44 1.79 6.21
C LYS A 63 -7.96 2.89 5.28
N TYR A 64 -9.16 3.41 5.54
CA TYR A 64 -9.73 4.47 4.73
C TYR A 64 -8.96 5.78 4.90
N GLU A 65 -8.54 6.10 6.11
CA GLU A 65 -7.76 7.32 6.37
C GLU A 65 -6.43 7.30 5.58
N VAL A 66 -5.63 6.23 5.71
CA VAL A 66 -4.35 6.14 5.00
C VAL A 66 -4.55 6.04 3.50
N TRP A 67 -5.57 5.34 3.03
CA TRP A 67 -5.86 5.25 1.61
C TRP A 67 -6.27 6.59 0.99
N ASN A 68 -7.10 7.37 1.68
CA ASN A 68 -7.46 8.71 1.22
C ASN A 68 -6.23 9.63 1.16
N LYS A 69 -5.26 9.49 2.07
CA LYS A 69 -3.96 10.17 1.98
C LYS A 69 -3.20 9.73 0.73
N ILE A 70 -3.13 8.44 0.43
CA ILE A 70 -2.49 7.89 -0.78
C ILE A 70 -3.15 8.43 -2.06
N VAL A 71 -4.49 8.42 -2.13
CA VAL A 71 -5.23 8.95 -3.29
C VAL A 71 -4.98 10.45 -3.48
N SER A 72 -4.86 11.19 -2.37
CA SER A 72 -4.56 12.63 -2.41
C SER A 72 -3.16 12.95 -2.94
N LEU A 73 -2.21 12.01 -2.84
CA LEU A 73 -0.86 12.17 -3.38
C LEU A 73 -0.81 11.99 -4.91
N ALA A 74 -1.79 11.29 -5.48
CA ALA A 74 -1.88 11.03 -6.92
C ALA A 74 -2.72 12.06 -7.69
N SER A 75 -3.32 13.03 -6.97
CA SER A 75 -4.19 14.09 -7.50
C SER A 75 -3.40 15.37 -7.76
#